data_AF-T0ZTD5-F1
#
_entry.id   AF-T0ZTD5-F1
#
_cell.length_a   1.000
_cell.length_b   1.000
_cell.length_c   1.000
_cell.angle_alpha   90.00
_cell.angle_beta   90.00
_cell.angle_gamma   90.00
#
_symmetry.space_group_name_H-M   'P 1'
#
loop_
_entity.id
_entity.type
_entity.pdbx_description
1 polymer ?
#
loop_
_entity_poly.entity_id
_entity_poly.type
_entity_poly.pdbx_seq_one_letter_code
_entity_poly.pdbx_strand_id
1 'polypeptide(L)'
;MRGSGYAALRSMADTTDIVRLLIELRKDQLKALQWGIQKRGQSRSLRGRSGASDATTKRLEAFFESPDRENPFQEWLSALLEDMYVIDAATIYIQRTRGGQPYALRAIDGATIKRLIAKKATHHRRLLRRISRSCTAR
;
A
#
# COMPACT_ATOMS: atom_id res chain seq x y z
N MET A 1 5.79 0.42 33.46
CA MET A 1 5.46 -0.66 32.51
C MET A 1 6.12 -0.33 31.18
N ARG A 2 7.18 -1.06 30.81
CA ARG A 2 7.96 -0.81 29.58
C ARG A 2 7.16 -1.38 28.42
N GLY A 3 6.69 -0.53 27.51
CA GLY A 3 6.08 -1.01 26.27
C GLY A 3 7.12 -1.79 25.49
N SER A 4 6.81 -3.03 25.14
CA SER A 4 7.54 -3.77 24.11
C SER A 4 7.49 -2.97 22.81
N GLY A 5 8.55 -2.24 22.51
CA GLY A 5 8.66 -1.44 21.27
C GLY A 5 8.81 -2.32 20.03
N TYR A 6 8.82 -1.70 18.85
CA TYR A 6 9.00 -2.38 17.55
C TYR A 6 10.21 -3.33 17.52
N ALA A 7 11.28 -3.01 18.25
CA ALA A 7 12.46 -3.87 18.40
C ALA A 7 12.15 -5.23 19.06
N ALA A 8 11.26 -5.28 20.05
CA ALA A 8 10.87 -6.53 20.70
C ALA A 8 10.05 -7.42 19.75
N LEU A 9 9.17 -6.81 18.94
CA LEU A 9 8.38 -7.53 17.94
C LEU A 9 9.27 -8.12 16.84
N ARG A 10 10.23 -7.33 16.34
CA ARG A 10 11.26 -7.81 15.39
C ARG A 10 12.06 -8.97 16.00
N SER A 11 12.55 -8.80 17.22
CA SER A 11 13.29 -9.84 17.92
C SER A 11 12.47 -11.12 18.07
N MET A 12 11.16 -11.03 18.33
CA MET A 12 10.30 -12.22 18.44
C MET A 12 10.14 -12.93 17.09
N ALA A 13 9.91 -12.18 16.01
CA ALA A 13 9.79 -12.74 14.66
C ALA A 13 11.10 -13.39 14.17
N ASP A 14 12.26 -12.87 14.59
CA ASP A 14 13.56 -13.39 14.19
C ASP A 14 14.04 -14.58 15.05
N THR A 15 13.68 -14.61 16.33
CA THR A 15 14.12 -15.68 17.26
C THR A 15 13.21 -16.89 17.28
N THR A 16 11.96 -16.74 16.86
CA THR A 16 10.95 -17.81 16.95
C THR A 16 10.68 -18.39 15.58
N ASP A 17 11.21 -19.59 15.31
CA ASP A 17 11.08 -20.26 14.01
C ASP A 17 9.63 -20.43 13.57
N ILE A 18 8.72 -20.78 14.49
CA ILE A 18 7.31 -20.97 14.15
C ILE A 18 6.65 -19.67 13.69
N VAL A 19 7.06 -18.52 14.25
CA VAL A 19 6.54 -17.21 13.83
C VAL A 19 7.07 -16.88 12.44
N ARG A 20 8.38 -17.05 12.21
CA ARG A 20 9.01 -16.85 10.89
C ARG A 20 8.34 -17.71 9.81
N LEU A 21 8.12 -19.00 10.08
CA LEU A 21 7.44 -19.92 9.16
C LEU A 21 6.01 -19.48 8.83
N LEU A 22 5.22 -19.06 9.83
CA LEU A 22 3.85 -18.60 9.61
C LEU A 22 3.79 -17.30 8.81
N ILE A 23 4.71 -16.37 9.06
CA ILE A 23 4.82 -15.10 8.33
C ILE A 23 5.13 -15.37 6.86
N GLU A 24 6.15 -16.18 6.56
CA GLU A 24 6.50 -16.51 5.18
C GLU A 24 5.36 -17.25 4.47
N LEU A 25 4.69 -18.19 5.15
CA LEU A 25 3.53 -18.89 4.59
C LEU A 25 2.40 -17.91 4.22
N ARG A 26 2.10 -16.93 5.08
CA ARG A 26 1.07 -15.93 4.80
C ARG A 26 1.46 -15.00 3.66
N LYS A 27 2.74 -14.62 3.56
CA LYS A 27 3.27 -13.87 2.42
C LYS A 27 3.11 -14.67 1.13
N ASP A 28 3.48 -15.95 1.12
CA ASP A 28 3.32 -16.84 -0.03
C ASP A 28 1.86 -16.98 -0.47
N GLN A 29 0.96 -17.16 0.49
CA GLN A 29 -0.47 -17.24 0.20
C GLN A 29 -1.01 -15.96 -0.44
N LEU A 30 -0.59 -14.78 0.02
CA LEU A 30 -1.01 -13.50 -0.56
C LEU A 30 -0.36 -13.24 -1.92
N LYS A 31 0.89 -13.68 -2.12
CA LYS A 31 1.56 -13.59 -3.42
C LYS A 31 0.90 -14.47 -4.48
N ALA A 32 0.42 -15.65 -4.09
CA ALA A 32 -0.21 -16.61 -4.98
C ALA A 32 -1.61 -16.17 -5.48
N LEU A 33 -2.20 -15.13 -4.90
CA LEU A 33 -3.51 -14.63 -5.34
C LEU A 33 -3.42 -14.00 -6.73
N GLN A 34 -4.45 -14.23 -7.55
CA GLN A 34 -4.61 -13.54 -8.83
C GLN A 34 -5.20 -12.15 -8.61
N TRP A 35 -4.32 -11.18 -8.39
CA TRP A 35 -4.69 -9.78 -8.22
C TRP A 35 -5.21 -9.18 -9.53
N GLY A 36 -6.25 -8.36 -9.45
CA GLY A 36 -6.80 -7.66 -10.61
C GLY A 36 -7.55 -6.39 -10.19
N ILE A 37 -7.46 -5.36 -11.03
CA ILE A 37 -8.05 -4.05 -10.73
C ILE A 37 -9.39 -3.96 -11.45
N GLN A 38 -10.45 -3.58 -10.76
CA GLN A 38 -11.80 -3.50 -11.33
C GLN A 38 -12.41 -2.13 -11.08
N LYS A 39 -13.17 -1.66 -12.07
CA LYS A 39 -13.95 -0.43 -11.92
C LYS A 39 -15.15 -0.70 -11.00
N ARG A 40 -15.32 0.16 -10.00
CA ARG A 40 -16.45 0.06 -9.07
C ARG A 40 -17.78 0.14 -9.83
N GLY A 41 -18.69 -0.78 -9.56
CA GLY A 41 -20.03 -0.83 -10.18
C GLY A 41 -20.11 -1.69 -11.44
N GLN A 42 -19.01 -2.25 -11.92
CA GLN A 42 -19.03 -3.35 -12.89
C GLN A 42 -18.94 -4.68 -12.13
N SER A 43 -20.00 -5.49 -12.20
CA SER A 43 -19.98 -6.84 -11.64
C SER A 43 -19.29 -7.78 -12.62
N ARG A 44 -18.22 -8.44 -12.17
CA ARG A 44 -17.56 -9.49 -12.94
C ARG A 44 -18.42 -10.75 -12.82
N SER A 45 -19.02 -11.19 -13.92
CA SER A 45 -19.56 -12.55 -14.00
C SER A 45 -18.41 -13.54 -13.77
N LEU A 46 -18.63 -14.56 -12.94
CA LEU A 46 -17.62 -15.57 -12.57
C LEU A 46 -17.07 -16.36 -13.79
N ARG A 47 -17.71 -16.23 -14.96
CA ARG A 47 -17.31 -16.80 -16.24
C ARG A 47 -17.25 -15.69 -17.29
N GLY A 48 -16.04 -15.30 -17.67
CA GLY A 48 -15.81 -14.58 -18.91
C GLY A 48 -15.99 -13.05 -18.85
N ARG A 49 -14.85 -12.37 -18.81
CA ARG A 49 -14.51 -11.09 -19.50
C ARG A 49 -15.72 -10.20 -19.87
N SER A 50 -16.53 -9.82 -18.90
CA SER A 50 -17.61 -8.86 -19.12
C SER A 50 -17.17 -7.48 -18.64
N GLY A 51 -16.65 -6.70 -19.59
CA GLY A 51 -16.17 -5.34 -19.40
C GLY A 51 -14.96 -5.12 -20.27
N ALA A 52 -15.13 -4.44 -21.41
CA ALA A 52 -14.02 -3.93 -22.19
C ALA A 52 -13.04 -3.24 -21.22
N SER A 53 -11.80 -3.70 -21.20
CA SER A 53 -10.77 -3.17 -20.31
C SER A 53 -10.68 -1.65 -20.52
N ASP A 54 -11.21 -0.89 -19.57
CA ASP A 54 -11.17 0.57 -19.61
C ASP A 54 -9.69 0.98 -19.67
N ALA A 55 -9.34 1.98 -20.49
CA ALA A 55 -7.96 2.44 -20.65
C ALA A 55 -7.34 2.81 -19.29
N THR A 56 -8.17 3.29 -18.37
CA THR A 56 -7.80 3.59 -16.99
C THR A 56 -7.39 2.34 -16.21
N THR A 57 -8.14 1.24 -16.31
CA THR A 57 -7.84 -0.02 -15.60
C THR A 57 -6.51 -0.59 -16.07
N LYS A 58 -6.29 -0.63 -17.39
CA LYS A 58 -5.01 -1.07 -17.97
C LYS A 58 -3.83 -0.23 -17.51
N ARG A 59 -3.99 1.09 -17.45
CA ARG A 59 -2.96 2.01 -16.95
C ARG A 59 -2.64 1.74 -15.48
N LEU A 60 -3.65 1.42 -14.66
CA LEU A 60 -3.44 1.07 -13.26
C LEU A 60 -2.78 -0.29 -13.12
N GLU A 61 -3.19 -1.29 -13.90
CA GLU A 61 -2.55 -2.62 -13.90
C GLU A 61 -1.06 -2.50 -14.24
N ALA A 62 -0.72 -1.77 -15.31
CA ALA A 62 0.67 -1.49 -15.68
C ALA A 62 1.45 -0.69 -14.62
N PHE A 63 0.77 0.19 -13.86
CA PHE A 63 1.40 0.89 -12.75
C PHE A 63 1.73 -0.07 -11.59
N PHE A 64 0.83 -1.00 -11.30
CA PHE A 64 1.00 -1.95 -10.20
C PHE A 64 1.91 -3.13 -10.54
N GLU A 65 2.29 -3.35 -11.81
CA GLU A 65 3.35 -4.32 -12.16
C GLU A 65 4.67 -4.04 -11.42
N SER A 66 5.02 -2.76 -11.24
CA SER A 66 6.12 -2.31 -10.39
C SER A 66 5.73 -1.00 -9.68
N PRO A 67 5.08 -1.09 -8.50
CA PRO A 67 4.49 0.07 -7.82
C PRO A 67 5.51 1.11 -7.38
N ASP A 68 6.70 0.69 -6.97
CA ASP A 68 7.82 1.53 -6.52
C ASP A 68 8.80 1.89 -7.66
N ARG A 69 8.61 1.32 -8.86
CA ARG A 69 9.50 1.40 -10.04
C ARG A 69 10.82 0.63 -9.90
N GLU A 70 11.02 -0.10 -8.82
CA GLU A 70 12.27 -0.79 -8.51
C GLU A 70 12.02 -2.30 -8.44
N ASN A 71 10.96 -2.74 -7.74
CA ASN A 71 10.63 -4.13 -7.50
C ASN A 71 9.35 -4.53 -8.26
N PRO A 72 9.21 -5.81 -8.68
CA PRO A 72 7.95 -6.33 -9.18
C PRO A 72 6.90 -6.36 -8.06
N PHE A 73 5.61 -6.33 -8.45
CA PHE A 73 4.47 -6.29 -7.52
C PHE A 73 4.58 -7.25 -6.33
N GLN A 74 5.00 -8.49 -6.60
CA GLN A 74 5.06 -9.56 -5.60
C GLN A 74 6.14 -9.32 -4.55
N GLU A 75 7.29 -8.81 -4.96
CA GLU A 75 8.39 -8.47 -4.04
C GLU A 75 8.04 -7.24 -3.23
N TRP A 76 7.46 -6.22 -3.88
CA TRP A 76 6.94 -5.03 -3.20
C TRP A 76 5.87 -5.37 -2.16
N LEU A 77 4.93 -6.24 -2.53
CA LEU A 77 3.87 -6.72 -1.62
C LEU A 77 4.47 -7.51 -0.45
N SER A 78 5.45 -8.37 -0.71
CA SER A 78 6.16 -9.15 0.31
C SER A 78 6.84 -8.24 1.34
N ALA A 79 7.54 -7.19 0.88
CA ALA A 79 8.18 -6.21 1.77
C ALA A 79 7.16 -5.47 2.64
N LEU A 80 6.02 -5.06 2.06
CA LEU A 80 4.95 -4.40 2.80
C LEU A 80 4.28 -5.33 3.83
N LEU A 81 4.08 -6.60 3.47
CA LEU A 81 3.47 -7.59 4.36
C LEU A 81 4.39 -7.99 5.51
N GLU A 82 5.71 -7.97 5.32
CA GLU A 82 6.67 -8.15 6.39
C GLU A 82 6.46 -7.11 7.50
N ASP A 83 6.39 -5.82 7.13
CA ASP A 83 6.12 -4.74 8.09
C ASP A 83 4.72 -4.85 8.73
N MET A 84 3.73 -5.38 8.00
CA MET A 84 2.40 -5.62 8.56
C MET A 84 2.43 -6.73 9.60
N TYR A 85 3.05 -7.88 9.30
CA TYR A 85 2.99 -9.06 10.16
C TYR A 85 3.96 -9.01 11.35
N VAL A 86 5.07 -8.29 11.23
CA VAL A 86 6.05 -8.18 12.33
C VAL A 86 5.68 -7.05 13.28
N ILE A 87 5.49 -5.84 12.78
CA ILE A 87 5.36 -4.62 13.61
C ILE A 87 3.95 -4.00 13.61
N ASP A 88 3.03 -4.49 12.79
CA ASP A 88 1.68 -3.93 12.57
C ASP A 88 1.74 -2.43 12.17
N ALA A 89 2.74 -2.06 11.37
CA ALA A 89 3.00 -0.67 10.99
C ALA A 89 3.40 -0.50 9.52
N ALA A 90 2.84 -1.33 8.63
CA ALA A 90 3.08 -1.23 7.19
C ALA A 90 2.74 0.18 6.67
N THR A 91 3.74 0.85 6.09
CA THR A 91 3.57 2.23 5.61
C THR A 91 4.04 2.40 4.16
N ILE A 92 3.23 3.13 3.39
CA ILE A 92 3.51 3.47 1.99
C ILE A 92 3.61 4.98 1.84
N TYR A 93 4.72 5.45 1.27
CA TYR A 93 4.89 6.81 0.82
C TYR A 93 4.52 6.96 -0.66
N ILE A 94 3.60 7.88 -0.91
CA ILE A 94 3.14 8.21 -2.27
C ILE A 94 4.04 9.31 -2.82
N GLN A 95 5.02 8.92 -3.63
CA GLN A 95 5.83 9.87 -4.38
C GLN A 95 4.98 10.44 -5.52
N ARG A 96 4.91 11.77 -5.63
CA ARG A 96 4.13 12.46 -6.67
C ARG A 96 5.04 13.15 -7.67
N THR A 97 4.61 13.22 -8.93
CA THR A 97 5.25 14.05 -9.95
C THR A 97 5.02 15.54 -9.66
N ARG A 98 5.75 16.43 -10.35
CA ARG A 98 5.50 17.89 -10.30
C ARG A 98 4.05 18.25 -10.66
N GLY A 99 3.38 17.44 -11.48
CA GLY A 99 1.97 17.58 -11.83
C GLY A 99 0.99 16.98 -10.80
N GLY A 100 1.47 16.54 -9.64
CA GLY A 100 0.65 16.01 -8.54
C GLY A 100 0.16 14.58 -8.72
N GLN A 101 0.47 13.91 -9.83
CA GLN A 101 0.06 12.53 -10.10
C GLN A 101 0.94 11.54 -9.33
N PRO A 102 0.41 10.40 -8.84
CA PRO A 102 1.22 9.34 -8.25
C PRO A 102 2.29 8.85 -9.23
N TYR A 103 3.55 8.85 -8.79
CA TYR A 103 4.70 8.42 -9.57
C TYR A 103 5.18 7.03 -9.14
N ALA A 104 5.28 6.82 -7.83
CA ALA A 104 5.73 5.57 -7.20
C ALA A 104 5.13 5.42 -5.79
N LEU A 105 4.95 4.18 -5.35
CA LEU A 105 4.51 3.79 -4.02
C LEU A 105 5.68 3.13 -3.27
N ARG A 106 6.43 3.90 -2.49
CA ARG A 106 7.60 3.40 -1.75
C ARG A 106 7.18 2.83 -0.41
N ALA A 107 7.52 1.58 -0.11
CA ALA A 107 7.41 1.04 1.24
C ALA A 107 8.43 1.73 2.16
N ILE A 108 8.02 2.13 3.36
CA ILE A 108 8.88 2.77 4.36
C ILE A 108 8.68 2.07 5.70
N ASP A 109 9.76 1.90 6.45
CA ASP A 109 9.72 1.39 7.82
C ASP A 109 8.82 2.27 8.72
N GLY A 110 7.65 1.75 9.06
CA GLY A 110 6.69 2.41 9.93
C GLY A 110 7.19 2.64 11.36
N ALA A 111 8.19 1.89 11.81
CA ALA A 111 8.80 2.10 13.12
C ALA A 111 9.51 3.47 13.23
N THR A 112 9.88 4.06 12.10
CA THR A 112 10.52 5.39 12.03
C THR A 112 9.51 6.55 12.09
N ILE A 113 8.21 6.26 11.96
CA ILE A 113 7.18 7.28 11.78
C ILE A 113 6.66 7.74 13.13
N LYS A 114 6.99 8.99 13.47
CA LYS A 114 6.41 9.66 14.64
C LYS A 114 5.00 10.15 14.33
N ARG A 115 4.00 9.56 14.99
CA ARG A 115 2.62 10.03 14.89
C ARG A 115 2.45 11.40 15.54
N LEU A 116 1.95 12.37 14.77
CA LEU A 116 1.57 13.69 15.27
C LEU A 116 0.06 13.71 15.52
N ILE A 117 -0.35 13.81 16.79
CA ILE A 117 -1.76 13.90 17.16
C ILE A 117 -2.12 15.38 17.33
N ALA A 118 -2.90 15.93 16.40
CA ALA A 118 -3.44 17.27 16.55
C ALA A 118 -4.63 17.25 17.53
N LYS A 119 -4.67 18.18 18.51
CA LYS A 119 -5.71 18.27 19.55
C LYS A 119 -7.10 18.67 19.04
N LYS A 120 -7.25 19.05 17.76
CA LYS A 120 -8.54 19.33 17.13
C LYS A 120 -8.53 18.86 15.68
N ALA A 121 -9.61 18.20 15.26
CA ALA A 121 -9.90 17.95 13.86
C ALA A 121 -10.32 19.28 13.18
N THR A 122 -9.40 20.24 13.06
CA THR A 122 -9.69 21.56 12.50
C THR A 122 -9.08 21.69 11.10
N HIS A 123 -9.96 21.67 10.09
CA HIS A 123 -9.85 22.37 8.81
C HIS A 123 -8.88 21.94 7.68
N HIS A 124 -8.23 20.77 7.69
CA HIS A 124 -7.38 20.41 6.52
C HIS A 124 -8.17 20.11 5.21
N ARG A 125 -9.49 19.82 5.27
CA ARG A 125 -10.34 19.59 4.08
C ARG A 125 -10.52 20.83 3.17
N ARG A 126 -10.18 22.05 3.64
CA ARG A 126 -10.27 23.26 2.80
C ARG A 126 -9.07 23.47 1.88
N LEU A 127 -7.89 22.94 2.21
CA LEU A 127 -6.70 23.07 1.36
C LEU A 127 -6.72 22.09 0.17
N LEU A 128 -7.14 20.84 0.39
CA LEU A 128 -7.21 19.86 -0.70
C LEU A 128 -8.30 20.16 -1.75
N ARG A 129 -9.43 20.78 -1.35
CA ARG A 129 -10.46 21.25 -2.30
C ARG A 129 -10.02 22.46 -3.12
N ARG A 130 -9.10 23.29 -2.61
CA ARG A 130 -8.59 24.47 -3.33
C ARG A 130 -7.59 24.08 -4.42
N ILE A 131 -6.80 23.04 -4.18
CA ILE A 131 -5.86 22.46 -5.16
C ILE A 131 -6.61 21.71 -6.27
N SER A 132 -7.73 21.04 -5.97
CA SER A 132 -8.50 20.35 -7.02
C SER A 132 -9.26 21.30 -7.96
N ARG A 133 -9.64 22.50 -7.50
CA ARG A 133 -10.38 23.47 -8.33
C ARG A 133 -9.48 24.32 -9.23
N SER A 134 -8.20 24.50 -8.89
CA SER A 134 -7.25 25.19 -9.77
C SER A 134 -6.74 24.34 -10.94
N CYS A 135 -7.00 23.03 -10.93
CA CYS A 135 -6.50 22.09 -11.93
C CYS A 135 -7.56 21.69 -12.99
N THR A 136 -8.79 22.19 -12.89
CA THR A 136 -9.88 21.97 -13.88
C THR A 136 -10.23 23.22 -14.68
N ALA A 137 -9.42 24.28 -14.56
CA ALA A 137 -9.57 25.52 -15.31
C ALA A 137 -8.24 25.85 -16.01
N ARG A 138 -7.84 25.01 -16.96
CA ARG A 138 -7.01 25.40 -18.09
C ARG A 138 -7.14 24.37 -19.21
#